data_AF-A0A0T7D0G2-F1
#
_entry.id   AF-A0A0T7D0G2-F1
#
_cell.length_a   1.000
_cell.length_b   1.000
_cell.length_c   1.000
_cell.angle_alpha   90.00
_cell.angle_beta   90.00
_cell.angle_gamma   90.00
#
_symmetry.space_group_name_H-M   'P 1'
#
loop_
_entity.id
_entity.type
_entity.pdbx_description
1 polymer ?
#
loop_
_entity_poly.entity_id
_entity_poly.type
_entity_poly.pdbx_seq_one_letter_code
_entity_poly.pdbx_strand_id
1 'polypeptide(L)'
;MIYSPQQLANTLLLIRQKNRWTQSELAKKVGIKQATISNFENRPEKATISTMFKLIQALDLTLKIEPKDAKNSQSTVDEEDW
;
A
#
# COMPACT_ATOMS: atom_id res chain seq x y z
N MET A 1 -2.66 5.55 9.53
CA MET A 1 -3.23 6.42 8.48
C MET A 1 -2.08 7.00 7.66
N ILE A 2 -2.21 7.06 6.34
CA ILE A 2 -1.18 7.52 5.40
C ILE A 2 -1.74 8.75 4.67
N TYR A 3 -1.01 9.86 4.73
CA TYR A 3 -1.42 11.17 4.20
C TYR A 3 -0.40 11.80 3.26
N SER A 4 0.75 11.15 3.03
CA SER A 4 1.78 11.65 2.12
C SER A 4 2.46 10.52 1.34
N PRO A 5 3.03 10.82 0.16
CA PRO A 5 3.83 9.87 -0.60
C PRO A 5 4.98 9.27 0.22
N GLN A 6 5.63 10.07 1.07
CA GLN A 6 6.72 9.60 1.92
C GLN A 6 6.25 8.59 2.98
N GLN A 7 5.09 8.83 3.61
CA GLN A 7 4.53 7.88 4.57
C GLN A 7 4.17 6.56 3.88
N LEU A 8 3.62 6.62 2.67
CA LEU A 8 3.34 5.42 1.88
C LEU A 8 4.62 4.66 1.53
N ALA A 9 5.64 5.35 1.00
CA ALA A 9 6.91 4.76 0.62
C ALA A 9 7.60 4.07 1.81
N ASN A 10 7.67 4.75 2.95
CA ASN A 10 8.23 4.18 4.18
C ASN A 10 7.46 2.92 4.62
N THR A 11 6.12 2.94 4.53
CA THR A 11 5.29 1.80 4.90
C THR A 11 5.56 0.60 3.97
N LEU A 12 5.57 0.81 2.66
CA LEU A 12 5.81 -0.26 1.69
C LEU A 12 7.25 -0.79 1.77
N LEU A 13 8.24 0.07 2.01
CA LEU A 13 9.63 -0.30 2.24
C LEU A 13 9.77 -1.24 3.46
N LEU A 14 9.13 -0.88 4.58
CA LEU A 14 9.17 -1.69 5.80
C LEU A 14 8.54 -3.07 5.58
N ILE A 15 7.41 -3.14 4.86
CA ILE A 15 6.77 -4.42 4.50
C ILE A 15 7.70 -5.26 3.64
N ARG A 16 8.30 -4.67 2.60
CA ARG A 16 9.28 -5.36 1.75
C ARG A 16 10.42 -5.97 2.58
N GLN A 17 11.01 -5.17 3.47
CA GLN A 17 12.13 -5.61 4.31
C GLN A 17 11.73 -6.71 5.29
N LYS A 18 10.55 -6.61 5.90
CA LYS A 18 10.00 -7.66 6.78
C LYS A 18 9.82 -8.98 6.06
N ASN A 19 9.40 -8.94 4.80
CA ASN A 19 9.24 -10.12 3.95
C ASN A 19 10.56 -10.59 3.31
N ARG A 20 11.69 -9.91 3.61
CA ARG A 20 13.03 -10.19 3.07
C ARG A 20 13.10 -10.19 1.55
N TRP A 21 12.22 -9.44 0.89
CA TRP A 21 12.24 -9.29 -0.56
C TRP A 21 13.23 -8.19 -0.97
N THR A 22 13.99 -8.47 -2.02
CA THR A 22 14.81 -7.50 -2.71
C THR A 22 13.95 -6.66 -3.66
N GLN A 23 14.43 -5.46 -3.99
CA GLN A 23 13.77 -4.61 -4.98
C GLN A 23 13.75 -5.31 -6.37
N SER A 24 14.77 -6.09 -6.70
CA SER A 24 14.84 -6.85 -7.96
C SER A 24 13.77 -7.94 -8.07
N GLU A 25 13.47 -8.65 -6.98
CA GLU A 25 12.42 -9.67 -6.96
C GLU A 25 11.04 -9.06 -7.17
N LEU A 26 10.72 -7.97 -6.45
CA LEU A 26 9.46 -7.26 -6.65
C LEU A 26 9.32 -6.71 -8.07
N ALA A 27 10.39 -6.12 -8.59
CA ALA A 27 10.41 -5.55 -9.93
C ALA A 27 10.09 -6.59 -11.01
N LYS A 28 10.63 -7.81 -10.86
CA LYS A 28 10.35 -8.95 -11.74
C LYS A 28 8.89 -9.41 -11.66
N LYS A 29 8.30 -9.49 -10.45
CA LYS A 29 6.90 -9.92 -10.25
C LYS A 29 5.90 -9.08 -11.06
N VAL A 30 6.14 -7.78 -11.20
CA VAL A 30 5.19 -6.82 -11.82
C VAL A 30 5.73 -6.13 -13.08
N GLY A 31 6.82 -6.65 -13.65
CA GLY A 31 7.37 -6.20 -14.92
C GLY A 31 7.79 -4.73 -14.93
N ILE A 32 8.53 -4.27 -13.92
CA ILE A 32 9.13 -2.93 -13.88
C ILE A 32 10.64 -3.00 -13.65
N LYS A 33 11.33 -1.86 -13.76
CA LYS A 33 12.76 -1.78 -13.45
C LYS A 33 12.95 -1.73 -11.93
N GLN A 34 13.99 -2.40 -11.42
CA GLN A 34 14.38 -2.28 -10.01
C GLN A 34 14.65 -0.81 -9.62
N ALA A 35 15.25 -0.03 -10.52
CA ALA A 35 15.45 1.40 -10.32
C ALA A 35 14.14 2.18 -10.08
N THR A 36 13.01 1.73 -10.65
CA THR A 36 11.69 2.32 -10.41
C THR A 36 11.25 2.10 -8.96
N ILE A 37 11.52 0.91 -8.40
CA ILE A 37 11.23 0.60 -6.99
C ILE A 37 12.16 1.40 -6.07
N SER A 38 13.46 1.45 -6.38
CA SER A 38 14.41 2.25 -5.61
C SER A 38 14.04 3.73 -5.59
N ASN A 39 13.65 4.28 -6.74
CA ASN A 39 13.19 5.67 -6.82
C ASN A 39 11.89 5.88 -6.03
N PHE A 40 10.95 4.95 -6.07
CA PHE A 40 9.74 5.05 -5.25
C PHE A 40 10.07 5.07 -3.75
N GLU A 41 10.96 4.18 -3.29
CA GLU A 41 11.32 4.07 -1.87
C GLU A 41 12.06 5.30 -1.34
N ASN A 42 12.86 5.97 -2.18
CA ASN A 42 13.69 7.11 -1.77
C ASN A 42 13.09 8.49 -2.14
N ARG A 43 12.32 8.58 -3.22
CA ARG A 43 11.80 9.82 -3.84
C ARG A 43 10.39 9.61 -4.41
N PRO A 44 9.39 9.36 -3.56
CA PRO A 44 8.04 8.98 -4.01
C PRO A 44 7.24 10.13 -4.65
N GLU A 45 7.69 11.38 -4.58
CA GLU A 45 6.92 12.56 -5.02
C GLU A 45 6.63 12.56 -6.52
N LYS A 46 7.49 11.94 -7.31
CA LYS A 46 7.34 11.81 -8.77
C LYS A 46 6.85 10.43 -9.20
N ALA A 47 6.54 9.55 -8.25
CA ALA A 47 6.03 8.23 -8.58
C ALA A 47 4.66 8.32 -9.25
N THR A 48 4.46 7.54 -10.31
CA THR A 48 3.14 7.43 -10.92
C THR A 48 2.22 6.56 -10.06
N ILE A 49 0.92 6.84 -10.10
CA ILE A 49 -0.11 6.00 -9.46
C ILE A 49 0.00 4.54 -9.97
N SER A 50 0.34 4.35 -11.25
CA SER A 50 0.58 3.01 -11.82
C SER A 50 1.75 2.29 -11.12
N THR A 51 2.86 2.98 -10.87
CA THR A 51 4.01 2.41 -10.12
C THR A 51 3.61 2.04 -8.70
N MET A 52 2.82 2.90 -8.03
CA MET A 52 2.30 2.63 -6.70
C MET A 52 1.46 1.35 -6.68
N PHE A 53 0.50 1.18 -7.59
CA PHE A 53 -0.34 -0.03 -7.65
C PHE A 53 0.47 -1.28 -7.98
N LYS A 54 1.45 -1.18 -8.88
CA LYS A 54 2.37 -2.29 -9.16
C LYS A 54 3.16 -2.70 -7.93
N LEU A 55 3.60 -1.76 -7.09
CA LEU A 55 4.29 -2.08 -5.84
C LEU A 55 3.35 -2.75 -4.82
N ILE A 56 2.13 -2.23 -4.68
CA ILE A 56 1.09 -2.83 -3.83
C ILE A 56 0.81 -4.28 -4.27
N GLN A 57 0.68 -4.52 -5.58
CA GLN A 57 0.52 -5.86 -6.15
C GLN A 57 1.76 -6.75 -5.92
N ALA A 58 2.97 -6.25 -6.16
CA ALA A 58 4.19 -7.01 -5.98
C ALA A 58 4.39 -7.48 -4.53
N LEU A 59 3.89 -6.67 -3.59
CA LEU A 59 3.93 -6.90 -2.16
C LEU A 59 2.76 -7.77 -1.64
N ASP A 60 1.87 -8.22 -2.53
CA ASP A 60 0.67 -8.98 -2.19
C ASP A 60 -0.25 -8.22 -1.20
N LEU A 61 -0.43 -6.91 -1.43
CA LEU A 61 -1.24 -6.00 -0.61
C LEU A 61 -2.48 -5.50 -1.35
N THR A 62 -3.44 -4.95 -0.59
CA THR A 62 -4.62 -4.25 -1.12
C THR A 62 -4.68 -2.82 -0.58
N LEU A 63 -5.22 -1.88 -1.36
CA LEU A 63 -5.45 -0.49 -0.95
C LEU A 63 -6.93 -0.27 -0.65
N LYS A 64 -7.24 0.33 0.51
CA LYS A 64 -8.59 0.75 0.89
C LYS A 64 -8.59 2.25 1.20
N ILE A 65 -9.63 2.95 0.76
CA ILE A 65 -9.89 4.35 1.11
C ILE A 65 -11.00 4.34 2.16
N GLU A 66 -10.77 5.01 3.29
CA GLU A 66 -11.69 5.02 4.43
C GLU A 66 -11.96 6.46 4.89
N PRO A 67 -13.19 6.77 5.34
CA PRO A 67 -13.49 8.04 6.01
C PRO A 67 -12.61 8.23 7.25
N LYS A 68 -12.13 9.46 7.49
CA LYS A 68 -11.26 9.80 8.62
C LYS A 68 -11.90 9.50 9.98
N ASP A 69 -13.22 9.62 10.07
CA ASP A 69 -14.01 9.52 11.30
C ASP A 69 -15.03 8.39 11.24
N ALA A 70 -14.62 7.19 10.80
CA ALA A 70 -15.44 5.99 10.95
C ALA A 70 -15.46 5.51 12.42
N LYS A 71 -15.98 6.34 13.33
CA LYS A 71 -16.48 5.85 14.63
C LYS A 71 -17.92 5.39 14.43
N ASN A 72 -18.14 4.09 14.60
CA ASN A 72 -19.43 3.42 14.74
C ASN A 72 -20.50 3.72 13.68
N SER A 73 -20.51 2.89 12.64
CA SER A 73 -21.77 2.44 12.05
C SER A 73 -21.72 0.93 11.93
N GLN A 74 -21.55 0.25 13.07
CA GLN A 74 -22.16 -1.06 13.22
C GLN A 74 -23.65 -0.81 13.48
N SER A 75 -24.40 -0.73 12.38
CA SER A 75 -25.81 -1.07 12.39
C SER A 75 -25.92 -2.54 12.79
N THR A 76 -26.14 -2.81 14.07
CA THR A 76 -26.71 -4.08 14.51
C THR A 76 -28.17 -4.08 14.05
N VAL A 77 -28.42 -4.83 13.00
CA VAL A 77 -29.75 -5.17 12.50
C VAL A 77 -30.39 -6.12 13.51
N ASP A 78 -31.54 -5.70 14.02
CA ASP A 78 -32.74 -6.43 14.45
C ASP A 78 -32.59 -7.81 15.12
N GLU A 79 -32.68 -7.83 16.45
CA GLU A 79 -33.32 -8.93 17.21
C GLU A 79 -34.07 -8.31 18.39
N GLU A 80 -35.37 -8.09 18.24
CA GLU A 80 -36.34 -8.21 19.33
C GLU A 80 -37.74 -8.43 18.72
N ASP A 81 -37.99 -9.69 18.38
CA ASP A 81 -39.34 -10.26 18.39
C ASP A 81 -39.84 -10.25 19.85
N TRP A 82 -40.86 -9.44 20.14
CA TRP A 82 -41.81 -9.62 21.25
C TRP A 82 -43.22 -9.25 20.80
#